data_AF-B7Q6G2-F1
#
_entry.id   AF-B7Q6G2-F1
#
_cell.length_a   1.000
_cell.length_b   1.000
_cell.length_c   1.000
_cell.angle_alpha   90.00
_cell.angle_beta   90.00
_cell.angle_gamma   90.00
#
_symmetry.space_group_name_H-M   'P 1'
#
loop_
_entity.id
_entity.type
_entity.pdbx_description
1 polymer ?
#
loop_
_entity_poly.entity_id
_entity_poly.type
_entity_poly.pdbx_seq_one_letter_code
_entity_poly.pdbx_strand_id
1 'polypeptide(L)'
;DKMGGTDNVFGAVDYAVFTVMLVVSALIGVYYRFTGDRQRTAREYLVANKNMSVVPVSFSLMASFMSAVTLLGVPSENYFYGTQFLLINVAYIFGTPIAAYVFLPVFYKMQVVSVYEYLEKRFGRATRLAASATFVLQMVFYMAVVLYAPAVALSAVTGISKWLSIISVGLVCTFYCTIGGMKAVLWTDLFQSLLMYIAMLAVVIVGTYNMGGLDKVWQEAQEGGRIEFFNFDPDPTVRHTVWTLAVGGIFVYVSLYGVNQAQVQRLMTVNSLRKAQV
;
A
#
# COMPACT_ATOMS: atom_id res chain seq x y z
N ASP A 1 36.53 -1.85 0.21
CA ASP A 1 36.86 -2.75 1.33
C ASP A 1 35.95 -3.95 1.27
N LYS A 2 36.51 -5.15 1.27
CA LYS A 2 35.81 -6.41 0.99
C LYS A 2 35.09 -6.90 2.26
N MET A 3 33.77 -6.79 2.30
CA MET A 3 32.95 -7.66 3.15
C MET A 3 32.53 -8.87 2.31
N GLY A 4 33.36 -9.91 2.34
CA GLY A 4 32.98 -11.25 1.91
C GLY A 4 32.25 -11.97 3.04
N GLY A 5 31.10 -12.57 2.71
CA GLY A 5 30.32 -13.40 3.62
C GLY A 5 29.04 -13.90 2.95
N THR A 6 29.18 -14.98 2.15
CA THR A 6 28.12 -15.73 1.43
C THR A 6 27.23 -14.91 0.50
N ASP A 7 27.31 -15.19 -0.81
CA ASP A 7 26.29 -14.80 -1.77
C ASP A 7 24.97 -15.45 -1.31
N ASN A 8 24.15 -14.71 -0.55
CA ASN A 8 22.82 -15.13 -0.11
C ASN A 8 21.87 -15.07 -1.32
N VAL A 9 22.15 -15.93 -2.29
CA VAL A 9 21.26 -16.22 -3.41
C VAL A 9 20.12 -17.07 -2.86
N PHE A 10 18.91 -16.84 -3.35
CA PHE A 10 17.74 -17.64 -3.01
C PHE A 10 18.05 -19.14 -3.05
N GLY A 11 17.83 -19.81 -1.92
CA GLY A 11 17.83 -21.25 -1.86
C GLY A 11 16.63 -21.84 -2.60
N ALA A 12 16.63 -23.15 -2.82
CA ALA A 12 15.50 -23.84 -3.43
C ALA A 12 14.17 -23.59 -2.69
N VAL A 13 14.23 -23.42 -1.36
CA VAL A 13 13.07 -23.11 -0.51
C VAL A 13 12.56 -21.70 -0.78
N ASP A 14 13.43 -20.70 -0.91
CA ASP A 14 13.03 -19.30 -1.18
C ASP A 14 12.38 -19.17 -2.56
N TYR A 15 12.94 -19.82 -3.57
CA TYR A 15 12.34 -19.92 -4.90
C TYR A 15 10.98 -20.64 -4.86
N ALA A 16 10.85 -21.71 -4.08
CA ALA A 16 9.59 -22.42 -3.92
C ALA A 16 8.53 -21.51 -3.29
N VAL A 17 8.84 -20.82 -2.19
CA VAL A 17 7.92 -19.90 -1.51
C VAL A 17 7.51 -18.75 -2.43
N PHE A 18 8.47 -18.12 -3.11
CA PHE A 18 8.22 -17.03 -4.04
C PHE A 18 7.35 -17.47 -5.23
N THR A 19 7.67 -18.62 -5.84
CA THR A 19 6.92 -19.16 -6.97
C THR A 19 5.51 -19.56 -6.55
N VAL A 20 5.35 -20.23 -5.40
CA VAL A 20 4.04 -20.59 -4.85
C VAL A 20 3.21 -19.33 -4.59
N MET A 21 3.80 -18.26 -4.03
CA MET A 21 3.10 -17.00 -3.83
C MET A 21 2.57 -16.42 -5.16
N LEU A 22 3.41 -16.34 -6.20
CA LEU A 22 3.01 -15.83 -7.52
C LEU A 22 1.95 -16.71 -8.18
N VAL A 23 2.10 -18.04 -8.10
CA VAL A 23 1.15 -19.00 -8.67
C VAL A 23 -0.20 -18.89 -7.96
N VAL A 24 -0.24 -18.82 -6.63
CA VAL A 24 -1.49 -18.64 -5.87
C VAL A 24 -2.16 -17.32 -6.24
N SER A 25 -1.42 -16.21 -6.35
CA SER A 25 -1.98 -14.93 -6.80
C SER A 25 -2.56 -15.02 -8.22
N ALA A 26 -1.85 -15.66 -9.16
CA ALA A 26 -2.34 -15.88 -10.52
C ALA A 26 -3.58 -16.79 -10.55
N LEU A 27 -3.60 -17.85 -9.75
CA LEU A 27 -4.74 -18.77 -9.63
C LEU A 27 -5.97 -18.08 -9.06
N ILE A 28 -5.82 -17.17 -8.08
CA ILE A 28 -6.95 -16.36 -7.58
C ILE A 28 -7.52 -15.50 -8.71
N GLY A 29 -6.65 -14.84 -9.49
CA GLY A 29 -7.06 -14.06 -10.68
C GLY A 29 -7.84 -14.89 -11.70
N VAL A 30 -7.30 -16.06 -12.04
CA VAL A 30 -7.91 -17.02 -12.97
C VAL A 30 -9.22 -17.57 -12.40
N TYR A 31 -9.27 -17.94 -11.13
CA TYR A 31 -10.47 -18.46 -10.47
C TYR A 31 -11.63 -17.49 -10.55
N TYR A 32 -11.42 -16.20 -10.24
CA TYR A 32 -12.47 -15.17 -10.32
C TYR A 32 -12.83 -14.73 -11.75
N ARG A 33 -11.99 -15.05 -12.74
CA ARG A 33 -12.34 -14.92 -14.16
C ARG A 33 -13.36 -15.99 -14.57
N PHE A 34 -13.15 -17.21 -14.11
CA PHE A 34 -13.97 -18.38 -14.48
C PHE A 34 -15.17 -18.61 -13.55
N THR A 35 -15.17 -18.02 -12.35
CA THR A 35 -16.24 -18.14 -11.35
C THR A 35 -17.04 -16.83 -11.25
N GLY A 36 -18.38 -16.92 -11.33
CA GLY A 36 -19.30 -15.78 -11.36
C GLY A 36 -19.78 -15.41 -12.78
N ASP A 37 -20.32 -14.20 -12.97
CA ASP A 37 -20.83 -13.69 -14.26
C ASP A 37 -19.72 -13.34 -15.28
N ARG A 38 -18.51 -13.89 -15.09
CA ARG A 38 -17.35 -13.77 -15.97
C ARG A 38 -16.91 -12.32 -16.23
N GLN A 39 -17.08 -11.41 -15.27
CA GLN A 39 -16.68 -10.00 -15.40
C GLN A 39 -17.31 -9.33 -16.64
N ARG A 40 -18.53 -9.74 -17.01
CA ARG A 40 -19.18 -9.31 -18.27
C ARG A 40 -19.59 -7.85 -18.28
N THR A 41 -19.70 -7.22 -17.11
CA THR A 41 -20.10 -5.82 -16.98
C THR A 41 -18.96 -4.98 -16.39
N ALA A 42 -18.82 -3.74 -16.84
CA ALA A 42 -17.85 -2.79 -16.28
C ALA A 42 -18.06 -2.60 -14.76
N ARG A 43 -19.31 -2.68 -14.28
CA ARG A 43 -19.63 -2.59 -12.85
C ARG A 43 -19.09 -3.78 -12.05
N GLU A 44 -19.16 -4.99 -12.60
CA GLU A 44 -18.56 -6.15 -11.93
C GLU A 44 -17.03 -6.02 -11.91
N TYR A 45 -16.45 -5.67 -13.05
CA TYR A 45 -14.99 -5.56 -13.20
C TYR A 45 -14.39 -4.47 -12.31
N LEU A 46 -15.02 -3.29 -12.24
CA LEU A 46 -14.47 -2.13 -11.54
C LEU A 46 -14.85 -2.06 -10.06
N VAL A 47 -16.07 -2.50 -9.67
CA VAL A 47 -16.59 -2.34 -8.30
C VAL A 47 -17.13 -3.63 -7.68
N ALA A 48 -16.83 -4.79 -8.27
CA ALA A 48 -17.18 -6.09 -7.72
C ALA A 48 -18.70 -6.26 -7.41
N ASN A 49 -19.58 -5.59 -8.15
CA ASN A 49 -21.02 -5.50 -7.90
C ASN A 49 -21.40 -5.06 -6.48
N LYS A 50 -20.51 -4.34 -5.80
CA LYS A 50 -20.66 -3.91 -4.40
C LYS A 50 -20.89 -5.07 -3.41
N ASN A 51 -20.46 -6.29 -3.72
CA ASN A 51 -20.73 -7.47 -2.90
C ASN A 51 -19.49 -8.01 -2.18
N MET A 52 -18.50 -7.16 -1.94
CA MET A 52 -17.30 -7.57 -1.20
C MET A 52 -17.56 -7.53 0.31
N SER A 53 -17.00 -8.52 1.01
CA SER A 53 -16.92 -8.51 2.47
C SER A 53 -15.92 -7.46 2.95
N VAL A 54 -16.10 -6.98 4.17
CA VAL A 54 -15.25 -5.94 4.79
C VAL A 54 -13.79 -6.40 4.87
N VAL A 55 -13.53 -7.65 5.25
CA VAL A 55 -12.16 -8.15 5.50
C VAL A 55 -11.22 -8.02 4.29
N PRO A 56 -11.50 -8.57 3.08
CA PRO A 56 -10.64 -8.37 1.91
C PRO A 56 -10.48 -6.90 1.53
N VAL A 57 -11.52 -6.06 1.73
CA VAL A 57 -11.45 -4.63 1.43
C VAL A 57 -10.51 -3.93 2.39
N SER A 58 -10.64 -4.14 3.70
CA SER A 58 -9.76 -3.56 4.72
C SER A 58 -8.30 -3.95 4.50
N PHE A 59 -8.03 -5.23 4.23
CA PHE A 59 -6.68 -5.68 3.93
C PHE A 59 -6.15 -5.10 2.63
N SER A 60 -6.97 -4.95 1.59
CA SER A 60 -6.52 -4.35 0.33
C SER A 60 -6.25 -2.84 0.44
N LEU A 61 -7.08 -2.11 1.20
CA LEU A 61 -6.83 -0.70 1.54
C LEU A 61 -5.47 -0.56 2.26
N MET A 62 -5.25 -1.43 3.25
CA MET A 62 -4.01 -1.49 4.01
C MET A 62 -2.80 -1.89 3.14
N ALA A 63 -2.93 -2.92 2.30
CA ALA A 63 -1.89 -3.38 1.37
C ALA A 63 -1.42 -2.24 0.45
N SER A 64 -2.39 -1.50 -0.08
CA SER A 64 -2.16 -0.41 -1.00
C SER A 64 -1.44 0.75 -0.35
N PHE A 65 -1.72 0.99 0.93
CA PHE A 65 -1.05 2.01 1.72
C PHE A 65 0.35 1.58 2.17
N MET A 66 0.49 0.34 2.61
CA MET A 66 1.74 -0.28 3.09
C MET A 66 2.68 -0.71 1.96
N SER A 67 2.51 -0.17 0.74
CA SER A 67 3.30 -0.49 -0.46
C SER A 67 4.80 -0.74 -0.18
N ALA A 68 5.51 -1.41 -1.10
CA ALA A 68 6.96 -1.67 -0.95
C ALA A 68 7.78 -0.41 -0.59
N VAL A 69 7.32 0.77 -1.02
CA VAL A 69 7.92 2.07 -0.66
C VAL A 69 7.79 2.36 0.83
N THR A 70 6.62 2.12 1.44
CA THR A 70 6.40 2.32 2.87
C THR A 70 7.18 1.29 3.69
N LEU A 71 7.18 0.02 3.26
CA LEU A 71 7.84 -1.08 3.96
C LEU A 71 9.36 -0.87 4.07
N LEU A 72 10.00 -0.33 3.03
CA LEU A 72 11.43 -0.01 3.04
C LEU A 72 11.70 1.42 3.55
N GLY A 73 10.81 2.35 3.22
CA GLY A 73 10.95 3.77 3.52
C GLY A 73 10.86 4.09 5.01
N VAL A 74 9.84 3.59 5.71
CA VAL A 74 9.62 3.92 7.13
C VAL A 74 10.77 3.42 8.03
N PRO A 75 11.25 2.17 7.90
CA PRO A 75 12.42 1.74 8.67
C PRO A 75 13.68 2.55 8.33
N SER A 76 13.89 2.90 7.05
CA SER A 76 15.04 3.74 6.66
C SER A 76 14.96 5.15 7.25
N GLU A 77 13.75 5.74 7.28
CA GLU A 77 13.49 7.04 7.88
C GLU A 77 13.81 7.01 9.37
N ASN A 78 13.31 6.00 10.09
CA ASN A 78 13.59 5.82 11.51
C ASN A 78 15.07 5.56 11.79
N TYR A 79 15.75 4.81 10.92
CA TYR A 79 17.17 4.51 11.05
C TYR A 79 18.07 5.75 10.87
N PHE A 80 17.76 6.61 9.89
CA PHE A 80 18.57 7.79 9.57
C PHE A 80 18.18 9.06 10.33
N TYR A 81 16.92 9.20 10.75
CA TYR A 81 16.38 10.44 11.31
C TYR A 81 15.65 10.27 12.64
N GLY A 82 15.49 9.05 13.14
CA GLY A 82 14.92 8.77 14.45
C GLY A 82 13.40 8.54 14.47
N THR A 83 12.86 8.32 15.66
CA THR A 83 11.49 7.82 15.88
C THR A 83 10.36 8.84 15.68
N GLN A 84 10.69 10.09 15.35
CA GLN A 84 9.72 11.20 15.26
C GLN A 84 8.58 10.89 14.29
N PHE A 85 8.88 10.21 13.18
CA PHE A 85 7.90 9.85 12.15
C PHE A 85 6.72 9.01 12.70
N LEU A 86 6.90 8.30 13.81
CA LEU A 86 5.81 7.53 14.45
C LEU A 86 4.62 8.40 14.85
N LEU A 87 4.80 9.71 15.08
CA LEU A 87 3.72 10.63 15.37
C LEU A 87 2.68 10.74 14.23
N ILE A 88 3.05 10.39 13.00
CA ILE A 88 2.11 10.39 11.87
C ILE A 88 0.91 9.45 12.12
N ASN A 89 1.10 8.39 12.92
CA ASN A 89 0.02 7.48 13.29
C ASN A 89 -1.07 8.17 14.14
N VAL A 90 -0.68 9.15 14.96
CA VAL A 90 -1.64 9.97 15.72
C VAL A 90 -2.49 10.78 14.75
N ALA A 91 -1.88 11.36 13.72
CA ALA A 91 -2.60 12.05 12.66
C ALA A 91 -3.61 11.15 11.95
N TYR A 92 -3.26 9.88 11.73
CA TYR A 92 -4.12 8.89 11.06
C TYR A 92 -5.34 8.50 11.90
N ILE A 93 -5.21 8.47 13.23
CA ILE A 93 -6.35 8.27 14.15
C ILE A 93 -7.40 9.37 13.94
N PHE A 94 -6.99 10.62 13.74
CA PHE A 94 -7.92 11.73 13.47
C PHE A 94 -8.36 11.84 12.01
N GLY A 95 -7.47 11.52 11.06
CA GLY A 95 -7.77 11.53 9.63
C GLY A 95 -8.80 10.47 9.22
N THR A 96 -8.83 9.32 9.91
CA THR A 96 -9.74 8.21 9.60
C THR A 96 -11.22 8.58 9.75
N PRO A 97 -11.68 9.12 10.90
CA PRO A 97 -13.05 9.61 11.04
C PRO A 97 -13.42 10.67 9.99
N ILE A 98 -12.49 11.56 9.63
CA ILE A 98 -12.75 12.59 8.62
C ILE A 98 -13.01 11.93 7.26
N ALA A 99 -12.14 11.02 6.83
CA ALA A 99 -12.33 10.31 5.56
C ALA A 99 -13.63 9.46 5.57
N ALA A 100 -13.90 8.74 6.66
CA ALA A 100 -15.03 7.82 6.78
C ALA A 100 -16.40 8.50 6.95
N TYR A 101 -16.48 9.62 7.68
CA TYR A 101 -17.76 10.29 7.99
C TYR A 101 -18.02 11.55 7.17
N VAL A 102 -16.99 12.18 6.59
CA VAL A 102 -17.16 13.40 5.77
C VAL A 102 -17.12 13.06 4.28
N PHE A 103 -16.08 12.38 3.82
CA PHE A 103 -15.86 12.13 2.38
C PHE A 103 -16.65 10.92 1.88
N LEU A 104 -16.54 9.78 2.57
CA LEU A 104 -17.13 8.53 2.11
C LEU A 104 -18.66 8.58 1.89
N PRO A 105 -19.47 9.24 2.73
CA PRO A 105 -20.92 9.31 2.52
C PRO A 105 -21.31 10.03 1.22
N VAL A 106 -20.50 10.99 0.77
CA VAL A 106 -20.74 11.73 -0.48
C VAL A 106 -20.65 10.77 -1.67
N PHE A 107 -19.59 9.98 -1.75
CA PHE A 107 -19.41 8.99 -2.84
C PHE A 107 -20.47 7.88 -2.80
N TYR A 108 -20.83 7.41 -1.60
CA TYR A 108 -21.89 6.41 -1.42
C TYR A 108 -23.26 6.93 -1.87
N LYS A 109 -23.62 8.19 -1.58
CA LYS A 109 -24.89 8.78 -2.04
C LYS A 109 -24.95 8.93 -3.56
N MET A 110 -23.84 9.28 -4.20
CA MET A 110 -23.81 9.49 -5.65
C MET A 110 -23.69 8.20 -6.47
N GLN A 111 -23.32 7.08 -5.83
CA GLN A 111 -23.12 5.77 -6.48
C GLN A 111 -22.12 5.80 -7.66
N VAL A 112 -21.17 6.73 -7.62
CA VAL A 112 -20.16 6.91 -8.69
C VAL A 112 -19.02 5.91 -8.56
N VAL A 113 -18.46 5.50 -9.70
CA VAL A 113 -17.27 4.63 -9.75
C VAL A 113 -15.98 5.45 -9.70
N SER A 114 -16.03 6.69 -10.18
CA SER A 114 -14.89 7.60 -10.21
C SER A 114 -15.11 8.80 -9.28
N VAL A 115 -14.10 9.11 -8.46
CA VAL A 115 -14.05 10.32 -7.65
C VAL A 115 -14.17 11.57 -8.53
N TYR A 116 -13.62 11.54 -9.74
CA TYR A 116 -13.66 12.68 -10.67
C TYR A 116 -15.06 12.96 -11.25
N GLU A 117 -15.99 12.00 -11.17
CA GLU A 117 -17.38 12.24 -11.56
C GLU A 117 -18.07 13.25 -10.62
N TYR A 118 -17.65 13.31 -9.36
CA TYR A 118 -18.07 14.38 -8.44
C TYR A 118 -17.64 15.76 -8.96
N LEU A 119 -16.40 15.88 -9.46
CA LEU A 119 -15.90 17.14 -10.02
C LEU A 119 -16.67 17.56 -11.26
N GLU A 120 -17.09 16.61 -12.10
CA GLU A 120 -17.95 16.91 -13.24
C GLU A 120 -19.29 17.48 -12.81
N LYS A 121 -19.95 16.87 -11.82
CA LYS A 121 -21.25 17.35 -11.32
C LYS A 121 -21.14 18.73 -10.66
N ARG A 122 -19.99 19.06 -10.07
CA ARG A 122 -19.79 20.31 -9.33
C ARG A 122 -19.23 21.46 -10.16
N PHE A 123 -18.30 21.17 -11.09
CA PHE A 123 -17.49 22.14 -11.83
C PHE A 123 -17.51 21.94 -13.34
N GLY A 124 -18.11 20.85 -13.83
CA GLY A 124 -18.23 20.55 -15.24
C GLY A 124 -17.17 19.58 -15.80
N ARG A 125 -17.38 19.17 -17.04
CA ARG A 125 -16.63 18.09 -17.69
C ARG A 125 -15.14 18.40 -17.89
N ALA A 126 -14.79 19.67 -18.10
CA ALA A 126 -13.39 20.08 -18.26
C ALA A 126 -12.55 19.76 -17.01
N THR A 127 -13.08 20.04 -15.81
CA THR A 127 -12.40 19.75 -14.54
C THR A 127 -12.22 18.25 -14.33
N ARG A 128 -13.22 17.42 -14.67
CA ARG A 128 -13.10 15.96 -14.61
C ARG A 128 -11.98 15.45 -15.52
N LEU A 129 -11.93 15.92 -16.77
CA LEU A 129 -10.92 15.48 -17.73
C LEU A 129 -9.52 15.90 -17.27
N ALA A 130 -9.34 17.15 -16.83
CA ALA A 130 -8.06 17.63 -16.31
C ALA A 130 -7.60 16.82 -15.09
N ALA A 131 -8.45 16.68 -14.07
CA ALA A 131 -8.10 15.96 -12.84
C ALA A 131 -7.81 14.47 -13.07
N SER A 132 -8.62 13.81 -13.91
CA SER A 132 -8.39 12.40 -14.24
C SER A 132 -7.13 12.19 -15.09
N ALA A 133 -6.82 13.09 -16.03
CA ALA A 133 -5.58 13.02 -16.81
C ALA A 133 -4.34 13.21 -15.94
N THR A 134 -4.36 14.21 -15.04
CA THR A 134 -3.27 14.43 -14.07
C THR A 134 -3.08 13.21 -13.17
N PHE A 135 -4.17 12.61 -12.68
CA PHE A 135 -4.09 11.40 -11.85
C PHE A 135 -3.51 10.20 -12.59
N VAL A 136 -3.93 9.95 -13.83
CA VAL A 136 -3.38 8.86 -14.64
C VAL A 136 -1.88 9.06 -14.85
N LEU A 137 -1.46 10.29 -15.19
CA LEU A 137 -0.04 10.60 -15.35
C LEU A 137 0.74 10.40 -14.04
N GLN A 138 0.24 10.89 -12.92
CA GLN A 138 0.84 10.69 -11.60
C GLN A 138 0.97 9.19 -11.27
N MET A 139 -0.08 8.41 -11.53
CA MET A 139 -0.09 6.97 -11.26
C MET A 139 0.90 6.20 -12.13
N VAL A 140 1.14 6.60 -13.38
CA VAL A 140 2.18 5.97 -14.22
C VAL A 140 3.55 6.10 -13.56
N PHE A 141 3.91 7.30 -13.09
CA PHE A 141 5.19 7.51 -12.40
C PHE A 141 5.26 6.79 -11.05
N TYR A 142 4.18 6.85 -10.27
CA TYR A 142 4.11 6.18 -8.98
C TYR A 142 4.25 4.65 -9.13
N MET A 143 3.54 4.05 -10.08
CA MET A 143 3.61 2.60 -10.33
C MET A 143 5.00 2.16 -10.83
N ALA A 144 5.72 3.01 -11.56
CA ALA A 144 7.11 2.72 -11.95
C ALA A 144 8.02 2.59 -10.71
N VAL A 145 7.89 3.50 -9.73
CA VAL A 145 8.64 3.44 -8.47
C VAL A 145 8.22 2.24 -7.63
N VAL A 146 6.92 1.98 -7.52
CA VAL A 146 6.38 0.84 -6.76
C VAL A 146 6.84 -0.50 -7.34
N LEU A 147 6.93 -0.63 -8.67
CA LEU A 147 7.42 -1.84 -9.33
C LEU A 147 8.94 -2.01 -9.19
N TYR A 148 9.68 -0.91 -9.08
CA TYR A 148 11.13 -0.93 -8.98
C TYR A 148 11.64 -1.60 -7.69
N ALA A 149 11.05 -1.26 -6.53
CA ALA A 149 11.48 -1.79 -5.24
C ALA A 149 11.50 -3.35 -5.17
N PRO A 150 10.40 -4.08 -5.47
CA PRO A 150 10.41 -5.54 -5.46
C PRO A 150 11.29 -6.13 -6.56
N ALA A 151 11.42 -5.45 -7.71
CA ALA A 151 12.28 -5.93 -8.79
C ALA A 151 13.78 -5.83 -8.45
N VAL A 152 14.19 -4.78 -7.73
CA VAL A 152 15.56 -4.66 -7.21
C VAL A 152 15.83 -5.71 -6.15
N ALA A 153 14.88 -5.92 -5.23
CA ALA A 153 14.99 -6.98 -4.22
C ALA A 153 15.15 -8.36 -4.89
N LEU A 154 14.31 -8.66 -5.89
CA LEU A 154 14.39 -9.91 -6.66
C LEU A 154 15.74 -10.05 -7.39
N SER A 155 16.22 -8.99 -8.05
CA SER A 155 17.51 -8.99 -8.74
C SER A 155 18.68 -9.23 -7.78
N ALA A 156 18.64 -8.63 -6.59
CA ALA A 156 19.70 -8.77 -5.58
C ALA A 156 19.81 -10.21 -5.04
N VAL A 157 18.68 -10.90 -4.85
CA VAL A 157 18.66 -12.25 -4.25
C VAL A 157 18.70 -13.38 -5.27
N THR A 158 18.41 -13.12 -6.55
CA THR A 158 18.44 -14.16 -7.60
C THR A 158 19.65 -14.03 -8.53
N GLY A 159 20.36 -12.90 -8.51
CA GLY A 159 21.46 -12.61 -9.43
C GLY A 159 21.03 -12.36 -10.88
N ILE A 160 19.72 -12.40 -11.20
CA ILE A 160 19.23 -12.09 -12.55
C ILE A 160 19.30 -10.58 -12.82
N SER A 161 19.34 -10.19 -14.10
CA SER A 161 19.41 -8.79 -14.47
C SER A 161 18.20 -7.99 -13.95
N LYS A 162 18.44 -6.74 -13.53
CA LYS A 162 17.38 -5.84 -13.04
C LYS A 162 16.25 -5.69 -14.06
N TRP A 163 16.59 -5.59 -15.34
CA TRP A 163 15.63 -5.49 -16.44
C TRP A 163 14.70 -6.70 -16.52
N LEU A 164 15.24 -7.92 -16.39
CA LEU A 164 14.44 -9.14 -16.42
C LEU A 164 13.55 -9.27 -15.17
N SER A 165 14.03 -8.82 -14.01
CA SER A 165 13.24 -8.77 -12.77
C SER A 165 12.04 -7.82 -12.91
N ILE A 166 12.25 -6.62 -13.46
CA ILE A 166 11.18 -5.63 -13.68
C ILE A 166 10.13 -6.19 -14.64
N ILE A 167 10.56 -6.73 -15.79
CA ILE A 167 9.65 -7.24 -16.82
C ILE A 167 8.85 -8.44 -16.30
N SER A 168 9.49 -9.38 -15.60
CA SER A 168 8.81 -10.57 -15.07
C SER A 168 7.75 -10.22 -14.03
N VAL A 169 8.10 -9.45 -13.00
CA VAL A 169 7.14 -9.01 -11.97
C VAL A 169 6.01 -8.19 -12.60
N GLY A 170 6.35 -7.26 -13.50
CA GLY A 170 5.36 -6.43 -14.20
C GLY A 170 4.38 -7.24 -15.04
N LEU A 171 4.86 -8.24 -15.78
CA LEU A 171 4.04 -9.12 -16.61
C LEU A 171 3.10 -9.98 -15.76
N VAL A 172 3.62 -10.64 -14.72
CA VAL A 172 2.79 -11.46 -13.82
C VAL A 172 1.72 -10.60 -13.16
N CYS A 173 2.09 -9.46 -12.61
CA CYS A 173 1.16 -8.51 -11.99
C CYS A 173 0.07 -8.04 -12.96
N THR A 174 0.47 -7.62 -14.17
CA THR A 174 -0.48 -7.15 -15.19
C THR A 174 -1.44 -8.26 -15.61
N PHE A 175 -0.92 -9.48 -15.78
CA PHE A 175 -1.68 -10.64 -16.20
C PHE A 175 -2.81 -10.97 -15.22
N TYR A 176 -2.50 -11.19 -13.93
CA TYR A 176 -3.53 -11.57 -12.98
C TYR A 176 -4.49 -10.43 -12.65
N CYS A 177 -4.02 -9.18 -12.65
CA CYS A 177 -4.88 -8.00 -12.42
C CYS A 177 -5.90 -7.82 -13.55
N THR A 178 -5.47 -7.99 -14.81
CA THR A 178 -6.33 -7.77 -15.99
C THR A 178 -7.37 -8.88 -16.14
N ILE A 179 -7.02 -10.11 -15.76
CA ILE A 179 -7.90 -11.27 -15.87
C ILE A 179 -8.96 -11.26 -14.75
N GLY A 180 -8.57 -10.97 -13.51
CA GLY A 180 -9.43 -11.18 -12.36
C GLY A 180 -10.35 -10.01 -11.98
N GLY A 181 -10.07 -8.80 -12.47
CA GLY A 181 -10.82 -7.59 -12.09
C GLY A 181 -10.72 -7.26 -10.59
N MET A 182 -11.56 -6.32 -10.11
CA MET A 182 -11.45 -5.81 -8.75
C MET A 182 -11.65 -6.89 -7.68
N LYS A 183 -12.54 -7.87 -7.90
CA LYS A 183 -12.75 -8.99 -6.96
C LYS A 183 -11.46 -9.75 -6.71
N ALA A 184 -10.76 -10.15 -7.77
CA ALA A 184 -9.52 -10.90 -7.63
C ALA A 184 -8.45 -10.08 -6.94
N VAL A 185 -8.29 -8.81 -7.33
CA VAL A 185 -7.29 -7.91 -6.73
C VAL A 185 -7.47 -7.81 -5.23
N LEU A 186 -8.70 -7.67 -4.73
CA LEU A 186 -8.96 -7.59 -3.29
C LEU A 186 -8.58 -8.88 -2.54
N TRP A 187 -8.80 -10.06 -3.16
CA TRP A 187 -8.43 -11.34 -2.57
C TRP A 187 -6.93 -11.63 -2.66
N THR A 188 -6.27 -11.26 -3.77
CA THR A 188 -4.81 -11.36 -3.88
C THR A 188 -4.13 -10.42 -2.88
N ASP A 189 -4.64 -9.20 -2.72
CA ASP A 189 -4.11 -8.25 -1.76
C ASP A 189 -4.23 -8.77 -0.33
N LEU A 190 -5.35 -9.41 0.04
CA LEU A 190 -5.51 -10.06 1.35
C LEU A 190 -4.44 -11.12 1.59
N PHE A 191 -4.27 -12.03 0.65
CA PHE A 191 -3.26 -13.10 0.75
C PHE A 191 -1.84 -12.55 0.85
N GLN A 192 -1.47 -11.61 -0.03
CA GLN A 192 -0.14 -11.00 -0.05
C GLN A 192 0.14 -10.16 1.19
N SER A 193 -0.87 -9.43 1.69
CA SER A 193 -0.72 -8.64 2.93
C SER A 193 -0.45 -9.54 4.13
N LEU A 194 -1.19 -10.65 4.26
CA LEU A 194 -0.96 -11.59 5.36
C LEU A 194 0.49 -12.10 5.37
N LEU A 195 1.00 -12.50 4.20
CA LEU A 195 2.40 -12.91 4.05
C LEU A 195 3.38 -11.79 4.40
N MET A 196 3.08 -10.55 3.97
CA MET A 196 3.88 -9.37 4.31
C MET A 196 3.95 -9.13 5.82
N TYR A 197 2.83 -9.24 6.56
CA TYR A 197 2.83 -9.10 8.02
C TYR A 197 3.63 -10.19 8.72
N ILE A 198 3.48 -11.44 8.29
CA ILE A 198 4.24 -12.57 8.84
C ILE A 198 5.74 -12.35 8.61
N ALA A 199 6.13 -11.95 7.40
CA ALA A 199 7.53 -11.65 7.08
C ALA A 199 8.07 -10.48 7.91
N MET A 200 7.30 -9.40 8.07
CA MET A 200 7.70 -8.23 8.87
C MET A 200 7.89 -8.61 10.34
N LEU A 201 6.95 -9.36 10.93
CA LEU A 201 7.08 -9.86 12.30
C LEU A 201 8.30 -10.77 12.47
N ALA A 202 8.55 -11.66 11.51
CA ALA A 202 9.72 -12.51 11.53
C ALA A 202 11.03 -11.70 11.51
N VAL A 203 11.12 -10.67 10.66
CA VAL A 203 12.29 -9.77 10.61
C VAL A 203 12.50 -9.05 11.95
N VAL A 204 11.44 -8.53 12.58
CA VAL A 204 11.54 -7.85 13.87
C VAL A 204 11.98 -8.82 14.97
N ILE A 205 11.40 -10.01 15.03
CA ILE A 205 11.71 -11.03 16.05
C ILE A 205 13.15 -11.51 15.90
N VAL A 206 13.57 -11.93 14.70
CA VAL A 206 14.92 -12.44 14.44
C VAL A 206 15.96 -11.33 14.60
N GLY A 207 15.68 -10.12 14.09
CA GLY A 207 16.58 -8.98 14.25
C GLY A 207 16.82 -8.62 15.72
N THR A 208 15.75 -8.60 16.51
CA THR A 208 15.82 -8.34 17.96
C THR A 208 16.56 -9.45 18.70
N TYR A 209 16.28 -10.71 18.37
CA TYR A 209 16.93 -11.86 18.97
C TYR A 209 18.45 -11.84 18.71
N ASN A 210 18.86 -11.55 17.47
CA ASN A 210 20.27 -11.48 17.09
C ASN A 210 21.02 -10.32 17.78
N MET A 211 20.33 -9.21 18.06
CA MET A 211 20.89 -8.09 18.84
C MET A 211 20.99 -8.37 20.35
N GLY A 212 20.44 -9.50 20.82
CA GLY A 212 20.47 -9.91 22.23
C GLY A 212 19.33 -9.34 23.06
N GLY A 213 18.20 -8.98 22.44
CA GLY A 213 16.96 -8.57 23.12
C GLY A 213 16.50 -7.15 22.77
N LEU A 214 15.22 -6.85 23.05
CA LEU A 214 14.62 -5.53 22.79
C LEU A 214 15.31 -4.42 23.58
N ASP A 215 15.72 -4.70 24.82
CA ASP A 215 16.35 -3.72 25.69
C ASP A 215 17.67 -3.20 25.10
N LYS A 216 18.47 -4.08 24.51
CA LYS A 216 19.72 -3.70 23.82
C LYS A 216 19.45 -2.87 22.58
N VAL A 217 18.46 -3.26 21.77
CA VAL A 217 18.05 -2.48 20.59
C VAL A 217 17.61 -1.07 20.99
N TRP A 218 16.85 -0.95 22.08
CA TRP A 218 16.39 0.34 22.60
C TRP A 218 17.55 1.19 23.12
N GLN A 219 18.47 0.58 23.87
CA GLN A 219 19.66 1.25 24.39
C GLN A 219 20.54 1.79 23.24
N GLU A 220 20.85 0.98 22.24
CA GLU A 220 21.61 1.39 21.06
C GLU A 220 20.92 2.51 20.29
N ALA A 221 19.59 2.44 20.14
CA ALA A 221 18.82 3.51 19.51
C ALA A 221 18.88 4.81 20.32
N GLN A 222 18.90 4.73 21.65
CA GLN A 222 19.00 5.89 22.53
C GLN A 222 20.41 6.50 22.51
N GLU A 223 21.45 5.67 22.58
CA GLU A 223 22.86 6.10 22.46
C GLU A 223 23.16 6.70 21.08
N GLY A 224 22.57 6.14 20.02
CA GLY A 224 22.64 6.66 18.66
C GLY A 224 21.79 7.92 18.41
N GLY A 225 21.13 8.48 19.43
CA GLY A 225 20.30 9.67 19.31
C GLY A 225 19.09 9.49 18.39
N ARG A 226 18.59 8.26 18.23
CA ARG A 226 17.44 7.94 17.37
C ARG A 226 16.11 7.98 18.10
N ILE A 227 16.13 7.96 19.42
CA ILE A 227 14.92 8.06 20.25
C ILE A 227 14.60 9.53 20.47
N GLU A 228 13.80 10.07 19.56
CA GLU A 228 13.19 11.39 19.71
C GLU A 228 11.75 11.29 19.22
N PHE A 229 10.80 11.54 20.11
CA PHE A 229 9.37 11.44 19.78
C PHE A 229 8.75 12.80 19.50
N PHE A 230 9.12 13.82 20.28
CA PHE A 230 8.43 15.09 20.30
C PHE A 230 9.39 16.24 20.01
N ASN A 231 9.39 16.70 18.76
CA ASN A 231 10.01 17.97 18.39
C ASN A 231 8.90 19.01 18.13
N PHE A 232 8.77 20.00 19.03
CA PHE A 232 7.73 21.04 18.96
C PHE A 232 8.17 22.31 18.23
N ASP A 233 9.32 22.28 17.55
CA ASP A 233 9.80 23.42 16.76
C ASP A 233 8.74 23.82 15.69
N PRO A 234 8.28 25.09 15.66
CA PRO A 234 7.32 25.56 14.68
C PRO A 234 7.94 25.84 13.30
N ASP A 235 9.25 25.74 13.14
CA ASP A 235 9.93 26.00 11.87
C ASP A 235 9.50 24.98 10.77
N PRO A 236 8.86 25.44 9.69
CA PRO A 236 8.39 24.56 8.61
C PRO A 236 9.52 23.97 7.75
N THR A 237 10.77 24.42 7.92
CA THR A 237 11.93 23.88 7.21
C THR A 237 12.51 22.63 7.87
N VAL A 238 12.14 22.37 9.13
CA VAL A 238 12.54 21.17 9.86
C VAL A 238 11.80 19.96 9.29
N ARG A 239 12.55 18.88 9.04
CA ARG A 239 12.06 17.67 8.35
C ARG A 239 10.79 17.11 8.99
N HIS A 240 10.81 16.89 10.30
CA HIS A 240 9.71 16.36 11.09
C HIS A 240 9.57 17.14 12.39
N THR A 241 8.37 17.64 12.64
CA THR A 241 7.97 18.23 13.90
C THR A 241 6.59 17.69 14.25
N VAL A 242 6.19 17.84 15.50
CA VAL A 242 4.84 17.48 15.95
C VAL A 242 3.80 18.18 15.06
N TRP A 243 4.05 19.43 14.66
CA TRP A 243 3.14 20.21 13.82
C TRP A 243 3.04 19.65 12.40
N THR A 244 4.18 19.40 11.74
CA THR A 244 4.17 18.89 10.37
C THR A 244 3.59 17.48 10.29
N LEU A 245 3.86 16.63 11.28
CA LEU A 245 3.34 15.26 11.31
C LEU A 245 1.89 15.17 11.77
N ALA A 246 1.47 15.92 12.79
CA ALA A 246 0.09 15.87 13.28
C ALA A 246 -0.88 16.57 12.31
N VAL A 247 -0.59 17.83 11.94
CA VAL A 247 -1.48 18.61 11.07
C VAL A 247 -1.31 18.17 9.63
N GLY A 248 -0.08 18.15 9.11
CA GLY A 248 0.21 17.72 7.75
C GLY A 248 -0.19 16.26 7.51
N GLY A 249 0.03 15.38 8.50
CA GLY A 249 -0.38 13.97 8.42
C GLY A 249 -1.89 13.78 8.27
N ILE A 250 -2.72 14.62 8.90
CA ILE A 250 -4.19 14.58 8.72
C ILE A 250 -4.55 14.90 7.26
N PHE A 251 -3.98 15.98 6.70
CA PHE A 251 -4.24 16.35 5.31
C PHE A 251 -3.75 15.28 4.33
N VAL A 252 -2.57 14.71 4.57
CA VAL A 252 -2.04 13.60 3.77
C VAL A 252 -2.98 12.42 3.85
N TYR A 253 -3.41 12.01 5.04
CA TYR A 253 -4.30 10.86 5.22
C TYR A 253 -5.65 11.06 4.52
N VAL A 254 -6.29 12.23 4.72
CA VAL A 254 -7.56 12.56 4.08
C VAL A 254 -7.40 12.63 2.55
N SER A 255 -6.28 13.13 2.04
CA SER A 255 -6.03 13.13 0.59
C SER A 255 -5.93 11.69 0.03
N LEU A 256 -5.28 10.80 0.78
CA LEU A 256 -5.04 9.42 0.37
C LEU A 256 -6.30 8.55 0.49
N TYR A 257 -7.08 8.66 1.56
CA TYR A 257 -8.24 7.78 1.78
C TYR A 257 -9.58 8.44 1.39
N GLY A 258 -9.65 9.77 1.47
CA GLY A 258 -10.88 10.52 1.20
C GLY A 258 -11.13 10.82 -0.28
N VAL A 259 -10.07 11.05 -1.08
CA VAL A 259 -10.23 11.49 -2.49
C VAL A 259 -9.37 10.74 -3.50
N ASN A 260 -8.48 9.85 -3.08
CA ASN A 260 -7.72 9.04 -4.03
C ASN A 260 -8.63 8.00 -4.71
N GLN A 261 -8.63 7.97 -6.04
CA GLN A 261 -9.44 7.06 -6.83
C GLN A 261 -9.22 5.59 -6.44
N ALA A 262 -7.98 5.16 -6.19
CA ALA A 262 -7.68 3.76 -5.89
C ALA A 262 -8.23 3.30 -4.54
N GLN A 263 -8.28 4.19 -3.54
CA GLN A 263 -8.81 3.87 -2.22
C GLN A 263 -10.34 3.97 -2.19
N VAL A 264 -10.89 5.05 -2.73
CA VAL A 264 -12.35 5.25 -2.80
C VAL A 264 -13.02 4.15 -3.63
N GLN A 265 -12.42 3.73 -4.74
CA GLN A 265 -12.95 2.65 -5.57
C GLN A 265 -13.07 1.33 -4.80
N ARG A 266 -12.07 0.98 -3.97
CA ARG A 266 -12.10 -0.21 -3.12
C ARG A 266 -13.19 -0.10 -2.06
N LEU A 267 -13.31 1.04 -1.37
CA LEU A 267 -14.38 1.27 -0.41
C LEU A 267 -15.75 1.08 -1.05
N MET A 268 -15.95 1.61 -2.27
CA MET A 268 -17.20 1.50 -3.01
C MET A 268 -17.58 0.07 -3.46
N THR A 269 -16.72 -0.93 -3.24
CA THR A 269 -17.02 -2.36 -3.47
C THR A 269 -17.82 -3.01 -2.33
N VAL A 270 -18.03 -2.31 -1.22
CA VAL A 270 -18.86 -2.76 -0.10
C VAL A 270 -20.29 -2.25 -0.27
N ASN A 271 -21.29 -3.10 0.00
CA ASN A 271 -22.70 -2.77 -0.23
C ASN A 271 -23.28 -1.68 0.68
N SER A 272 -22.71 -1.51 1.88
CA SER A 272 -23.25 -0.62 2.90
C SER A 272 -22.21 0.39 3.35
N LEU A 273 -22.61 1.66 3.42
CA LEU A 273 -21.78 2.74 3.97
C LEU A 273 -21.31 2.40 5.39
N ARG A 274 -22.20 1.88 6.24
CA ARG A 274 -21.85 1.53 7.62
C ARG A 274 -20.78 0.44 7.67
N LYS A 275 -20.81 -0.52 6.75
CA LYS A 275 -19.79 -1.57 6.65
C LYS A 275 -18.46 -1.05 6.09
N ALA A 276 -18.49 -0.01 5.25
CA ALA A 276 -17.28 0.60 4.69
C ALA A 276 -16.63 1.63 5.64
N GLN A 277 -17.38 2.11 6.64
CA GLN A 277 -16.89 3.00 7.69
C GLN A 277 -16.18 2.26 8.83
N VAL A 278 -16.40 0.95 8.95
CA VAL A 278 -15.77 0.04 9.91
C VAL A 278 -14.52 -0.54 9.27
#